data_AF-A0A1C3XU98-F1
#
_entry.id   AF-A0A1C3XU98-F1
#
_cell.length_a   1.000
_cell.length_b   1.000
_cell.length_c   1.000
_cell.angle_alpha   90.00
_cell.angle_beta   90.00
_cell.angle_gamma   90.00
#
_symmetry.space_group_name_H-M   'P 1'
#
loop_
_entity.id
_entity.type
_entity.pdbx_description
1 polymer ?
#
loop_
_entity_poly.entity_id
_entity_poly.type
_entity_poly.pdbx_seq_one_letter_code
_entity_poly.pdbx_strand_id
1 'polypeptide(L)'
;RPPASVYQPSPRAMPRRLPEPDYPAEAAVRQVRSNGEIKWRGELIHICSALVGEAVAVEETEDGTWQVRFFNVPIGIIDQKTRKLRRSASAAPQPTKS
;
A
#
# COMPACT_ATOMS: atom_id res chain seq x y z
N ARG A 1 1.59 19.95 29.41
CA ARG A 1 1.32 18.52 29.66
C ARG A 1 2.11 17.71 28.64
N PRO A 2 3.12 16.89 29.03
CA PRO A 2 3.99 16.20 28.08
C PRO A 2 3.31 14.97 27.43
N PRO A 3 3.71 14.55 26.21
CA PRO A 3 3.11 13.40 25.52
C PRO A 3 3.14 12.10 26.35
N ALA A 4 4.22 11.87 27.11
CA ALA A 4 4.33 10.71 28.00
C ALA A 4 3.22 10.65 29.08
N SER A 5 2.65 11.79 29.49
CA SER A 5 1.56 11.86 30.49
C SER A 5 0.16 11.57 29.93
N VAL A 6 0.06 11.25 28.64
CA VAL A 6 -1.17 10.85 27.95
C VAL A 6 -0.98 9.59 27.09
N TYR A 7 0.24 9.03 27.02
CA TYR A 7 0.52 7.83 26.25
C TYR A 7 -0.04 6.58 26.95
N GLN A 8 -0.93 5.86 26.26
CA GLN A 8 -1.32 4.50 26.63
C GLN A 8 -0.72 3.53 25.61
N PRO A 9 0.04 2.51 26.05
CA PRO A 9 0.52 1.46 25.15
C PRO A 9 -0.63 0.76 24.44
N SER A 10 -0.43 0.39 23.18
CA SER A 10 -1.40 -0.43 22.44
C SER A 10 -1.52 -1.82 23.10
N PRO A 11 -2.73 -2.37 23.28
CA PRO A 11 -2.91 -3.75 23.73
C PRO A 11 -2.47 -4.77 22.67
N ARG A 12 -2.28 -4.35 21.41
CA ARG A 12 -1.76 -5.20 20.34
C ARG A 12 -0.24 -5.32 20.47
N ALA A 13 0.22 -6.48 20.93
CA ALA A 13 1.65 -6.80 20.95
C ALA A 13 2.27 -6.72 19.55
N MET A 14 3.48 -6.15 19.45
CA MET A 14 4.27 -6.15 18.22
C MET A 14 4.74 -7.59 17.92
N PRO A 15 4.48 -8.14 16.72
CA PRO A 15 4.93 -9.49 16.39
C PRO A 15 6.46 -9.54 16.19
N ARG A 16 7.09 -10.67 16.54
CA ARG A 16 8.56 -10.86 16.43
C ARG A 16 9.08 -10.89 14.99
N ARG A 17 8.19 -11.17 14.03
CA ARG A 17 8.41 -11.08 12.59
C ARG A 17 7.12 -10.53 11.99
N LEU A 18 7.20 -9.63 11.02
CA LEU A 18 6.02 -9.23 10.26
C LEU A 18 5.44 -10.44 9.51
N PRO A 19 4.11 -10.54 9.35
CA PRO A 19 3.54 -11.51 8.43
C PRO A 19 4.05 -11.22 7.01
N GLU A 20 4.03 -12.23 6.14
CA GLU A 20 4.21 -12.01 4.71
C GLU A 20 2.91 -11.41 4.12
N PRO A 21 2.99 -10.52 3.11
CA PRO A 21 1.80 -9.93 2.52
C PRO A 21 1.05 -10.97 1.67
N ASP A 22 -0.17 -11.29 2.09
CA ASP A 22 -1.11 -12.08 1.31
C ASP A 22 -1.78 -11.18 0.26
N TYR A 23 -1.39 -11.36 -1.00
CA TYR A 23 -1.91 -10.63 -2.15
C TYR A 23 -2.70 -11.59 -3.06
N PRO A 24 -3.86 -11.18 -3.60
CA PRO A 24 -4.63 -12.01 -4.53
C PRO A 24 -3.79 -12.47 -5.73
N ALA A 25 -4.06 -13.66 -6.26
CA ALA A 25 -3.26 -14.24 -7.36
C ALA A 25 -3.34 -13.42 -8.66
N GLU A 26 -4.45 -12.72 -8.85
CA GLU A 26 -4.73 -11.76 -9.92
C GLU A 26 -4.05 -10.39 -9.72
N ALA A 27 -3.54 -10.10 -8.52
CA ALA A 27 -2.87 -8.85 -8.22
C ALA A 27 -1.46 -8.80 -8.83
N ALA A 28 -1.14 -7.72 -9.52
CA ALA A 28 0.17 -7.56 -10.13
C ALA A 28 1.17 -7.00 -9.10
N VAL A 29 1.86 -7.90 -8.40
CA VAL A 29 2.85 -7.55 -7.37
C VAL A 29 4.09 -6.86 -7.99
N ARG A 30 4.51 -5.75 -7.38
CA ARG A 30 5.68 -4.95 -7.77
C ARG A 30 6.53 -4.59 -6.56
N GLN A 31 7.84 -4.74 -6.71
CA GLN A 31 8.83 -4.29 -5.74
C GLN A 31 9.09 -2.78 -5.91
N VAL A 32 9.04 -2.04 -4.80
CA VAL A 32 9.36 -0.61 -4.76
C VAL A 32 10.88 -0.43 -4.81
N ARG A 33 11.33 0.34 -5.79
CA ARG A 33 12.75 0.61 -6.09
C ARG A 33 13.37 1.57 -5.07
N SER A 34 14.70 1.70 -5.08
CA SER A 34 15.47 2.60 -4.21
C SER A 34 15.07 4.08 -4.25
N ASN A 35 14.38 4.53 -5.30
CA ASN A 35 13.85 5.88 -5.45
C ASN A 35 12.35 6.01 -5.05
N GLY A 36 11.75 4.96 -4.47
CA GLY A 36 10.34 4.94 -4.06
C GLY A 36 9.34 4.67 -5.20
N GLU A 37 9.80 4.23 -6.37
CA GLU A 37 8.96 4.00 -7.55
C GLU A 37 8.73 2.51 -7.87
N ILE A 38 7.64 2.20 -8.57
CA ILE A 38 7.43 0.92 -9.25
C ILE A 38 7.43 1.10 -10.78
N LYS A 39 7.77 0.05 -11.52
CA LYS A 39 7.53 -0.01 -12.97
C LYS A 39 6.12 -0.56 -13.23
N TRP A 40 5.27 0.23 -13.89
CA TRP A 40 3.88 -0.13 -14.20
C TRP A 40 3.49 0.22 -15.63
N ARG A 41 3.03 -0.78 -16.40
CA ARG A 41 2.59 -0.65 -17.82
C ARG A 41 3.51 0.24 -18.69
N GLY A 42 4.82 0.10 -18.53
CA GLY A 42 5.86 0.85 -19.26
C GLY A 42 6.46 2.04 -18.50
N GLU A 43 5.68 2.65 -17.60
CA GLU A 43 6.02 3.87 -16.88
C GLU A 43 6.70 3.61 -15.53
N LEU A 44 7.29 4.67 -14.96
CA LEU A 44 7.75 4.73 -13.58
C LEU A 44 6.78 5.57 -12.76
N ILE A 45 6.31 5.01 -11.63
CA ILE A 45 5.28 5.64 -10.80
C ILE A 45 5.78 5.70 -9.37
N HIS A 46 5.91 6.92 -8.84
CA HIS A 46 6.28 7.14 -7.45
C HIS A 46 5.16 6.67 -6.50
N ILE A 47 5.53 5.82 -5.56
CA ILE A 47 4.65 5.23 -4.54
C ILE A 47 4.95 5.88 -3.18
N CYS A 48 6.09 5.53 -2.58
CA CYS A 48 6.56 6.10 -1.32
C CYS A 48 8.02 5.69 -1.08
N SER A 49 8.87 6.64 -0.63
CA SER A 49 10.24 6.33 -0.20
C SER A 49 10.32 5.50 1.09
N ALA A 50 9.27 5.50 1.93
CA ALA A 50 9.21 4.68 3.14
C ALA A 50 8.93 3.19 2.86
N LEU A 51 8.59 2.83 1.61
CA LEU A 51 8.35 1.45 1.17
C LEU A 51 9.48 0.89 0.30
N VAL A 52 10.66 1.53 0.25
CA VAL A 52 11.81 1.04 -0.54
C VAL A 52 12.16 -0.41 -0.15
N GLY A 53 12.17 -1.32 -1.13
CA GLY A 53 12.44 -2.75 -0.92
C GLY A 53 11.21 -3.58 -0.54
N GLU A 54 10.05 -2.96 -0.36
CA GLU A 54 8.78 -3.63 -0.07
C GLU A 54 7.98 -3.98 -1.32
N ALA A 55 7.18 -5.05 -1.22
CA ALA A 55 6.22 -5.44 -2.24
C ALA A 55 4.90 -4.67 -2.10
N VAL A 56 4.38 -4.15 -3.21
CA VAL A 56 3.02 -3.60 -3.31
C VAL A 56 2.21 -4.37 -4.37
N ALA A 57 0.92 -4.58 -4.10
CA ALA A 57 -0.02 -5.07 -5.11
C ALA A 57 -0.56 -3.91 -5.95
N VAL A 58 -0.76 -4.17 -7.24
CA VAL A 58 -1.53 -3.30 -8.13
C VAL A 58 -2.68 -4.10 -8.72
N GLU A 59 -3.91 -3.68 -8.45
CA GLU A 59 -5.14 -4.39 -8.81
C GLU A 59 -6.06 -3.48 -9.62
N GLU A 60 -6.72 -4.04 -10.64
CA GLU A 60 -7.71 -3.32 -11.43
C GLU A 60 -9.07 -3.35 -10.71
N THR A 61 -9.65 -2.19 -10.46
CA THR A 61 -10.98 -2.04 -9.82
C THR A 61 -12.09 -2.22 -10.84
N GLU A 62 -13.32 -2.42 -10.38
CA GLU A 62 -14.52 -2.48 -11.25
C GLU A 62 -14.65 -1.23 -12.14
N ASP A 63 -14.32 -0.04 -11.62
CA ASP A 63 -14.27 1.22 -12.37
C ASP A 63 -13.08 1.34 -13.38
N GLY A 64 -12.31 0.28 -13.58
CA GLY A 64 -11.11 0.25 -14.45
C GLY A 64 -9.92 1.07 -13.95
N THR A 65 -9.92 1.49 -12.68
CA THR A 65 -8.76 2.18 -12.07
C THR A 65 -7.75 1.17 -11.52
N TRP A 66 -6.50 1.57 -11.30
CA TRP A 66 -5.50 0.68 -10.69
C TRP A 66 -5.25 1.09 -9.25
N GLN A 67 -5.81 0.35 -8.30
CA GLN A 67 -5.55 0.55 -6.87
C GLN A 67 -4.20 -0.06 -6.49
N VAL A 68 -3.45 0.63 -5.64
CA VAL A 68 -2.21 0.12 -5.04
C VAL A 68 -2.47 -0.20 -3.57
N ARG A 69 -2.14 -1.44 -3.16
CA ARG A 69 -2.18 -1.87 -1.76
C ARG A 69 -0.78 -2.21 -1.24
N PHE A 70 -0.55 -1.90 0.03
CA PHE A 70 0.56 -2.44 0.82
C PHE A 70 -0.06 -3.31 1.94
N PHE A 71 0.22 -4.62 1.94
CA PHE A 71 -0.58 -5.59 2.69
C PHE A 71 -2.09 -5.39 2.39
N ASN A 72 -2.93 -5.40 3.42
CA ASN A 72 -4.36 -5.12 3.33
C ASN A 72 -4.74 -3.63 3.33
N VAL A 73 -3.76 -2.72 3.21
CA VAL A 73 -3.98 -1.26 3.28
C VAL A 73 -3.94 -0.65 1.86
N PRO A 74 -5.04 -0.08 1.36
CA PRO A 74 -5.01 0.74 0.14
C PRO A 74 -4.23 2.03 0.40
N ILE A 75 -3.17 2.26 -0.38
CA ILE A 75 -2.28 3.43 -0.25
C ILE A 75 -2.49 4.47 -1.36
N GLY A 76 -3.15 4.10 -2.46
CA GLY A 76 -3.54 5.04 -3.50
C GLY A 76 -4.14 4.41 -4.75
N ILE A 77 -4.45 5.25 -5.72
CA ILE A 77 -4.94 4.86 -7.06
C ILE A 77 -4.02 5.50 -8.10
N ILE A 78 -3.53 4.71 -9.05
CA ILE A 78 -2.74 5.22 -10.18
C ILE A 78 -3.69 5.89 -11.16
N ASP A 79 -3.48 7.18 -11.38
CA ASP A 79 -4.18 7.92 -12.42
C ASP A 79 -3.62 7.55 -13.80
N GLN A 80 -4.49 7.04 -14.67
CA GLN A 80 -4.08 6.56 -16.00
C GLN A 80 -3.57 7.69 -16.92
N LYS A 81 -4.04 8.93 -16.76
CA LYS A 81 -3.74 10.07 -17.64
C LYS A 81 -2.43 10.76 -17.26
N THR A 82 -2.17 10.90 -15.96
CA THR A 82 -1.03 11.63 -15.39
C THR A 82 0.11 10.72 -14.93
N ARG A 83 -0.12 9.40 -14.89
CA ARG A 83 0.83 8.37 -14.42
C ARG A 83 1.32 8.57 -12.98
N LYS A 84 0.52 9.24 -12.14
CA LYS A 84 0.83 9.53 -10.73
C LYS A 84 -0.08 8.76 -9.79
N LEU A 85 0.46 8.36 -8.64
CA LEU A 85 -0.34 7.87 -7.52
C LEU A 85 -1.13 9.04 -6.92
N ARG A 86 -2.46 8.93 -6.92
CA ARG A 86 -3.36 9.78 -6.14
C ARG A 86 -3.68 9.08 -4.83
N ARG A 87 -3.90 9.83 -3.74
CA ARG A 87 -4.40 9.26 -2.49
C ARG A 87 -5.77 8.62 -2.72
N SER A 88 -5.96 7.40 -2.23
CA SER A 88 -7.30 6.83 -2.07
C SER A 88 -7.98 7.56 -0.91
N ALA A 89 -9.21 8.05 -1.11
CA ALA A 89 -10.02 8.56 -0.01
C ALA A 89 -10.47 7.42 0.93
N SER A 90 -10.60 6.20 0.38
CA SER A 90 -10.72 4.99 1.17
C SER A 90 -9.35 4.53 1.66
N ALA A 91 -9.02 4.94 2.89
CA ALA A 91 -8.06 4.25 3.76
C ALA A 91 -8.79 3.30 4.74
N ALA A 92 -10.08 3.05 4.51
CA ALA A 92 -10.85 2.09 5.28
C ALA A 92 -10.38 0.67 4.89
N PRO A 93 -9.92 -0.16 5.85
CA PRO A 93 -9.56 -1.54 5.55
C PRO A 93 -10.83 -2.28 5.12
N GLN A 94 -10.92 -2.66 3.84
CA GLN A 94 -12.01 -3.53 3.41
C GLN A 94 -11.80 -4.92 4.00
N PRO A 95 -12.86 -5.57 4.53
CA PRO A 95 -12.75 -6.90 5.10
C PRO A 95 -12.39 -7.89 4.00
N THR A 96 -11.24 -8.54 4.13
CA THR A 96 -10.87 -9.72 3.36
C THR A 96 -11.86 -10.85 3.67
N LYS A 97 -12.91 -10.99 2.86
CA LYS A 97 -12.99 -12.14 1.96
C LYS A 97 -12.63 -13.54 2.50
N SER A 98 -13.13 -14.03 3.64
CA SER A 98 -12.86 -15.43 4.06
C SER A 98 -13.57 -16.46 3.18
#